data_AF-A0A258NRP4-F1
#
_entry.id   AF-A0A258NRP4-F1
#
_cell.length_a   1.000
_cell.length_b   1.000
_cell.length_c   1.000
_cell.angle_alpha   90.00
_cell.angle_beta   90.00
_cell.angle_gamma   90.00
#
_symmetry.space_group_name_H-M   'P 1'
#
loop_
_entity.id
_entity.type
_entity.pdbx_description
1 polymer ?
#
loop_
_entity_poly.entity_id
_entity_poly.type
_entity_poly.pdbx_seq_one_letter_code
_entity_poly.pdbx_strand_id
1 'polypeptide(L)' 'MTAPAVWFQYSANRRGEHPAWHLRNFSGILQADAFAGYHQLYESGRIVEAACWSHARRKVWDIHERQHRLTGT' A
#
# COMPACT_ATOMS: atom_id res chain seq x y z
N MET A 1 27.60 -5.29 7.25
CA MET A 1 26.14 -5.16 7.07
C MET A 1 25.87 -5.09 5.58
N THR A 2 24.96 -5.90 5.06
CA THR A 2 24.57 -5.89 3.64
C THR A 2 23.83 -4.58 3.35
N ALA A 3 24.13 -3.93 2.22
CA ALA A 3 23.40 -2.72 1.82
C ALA A 3 21.92 -3.05 1.57
N PRO A 4 20.99 -2.12 1.86
CA PRO A 4 19.59 -2.29 1.50
C PRO A 4 19.45 -2.46 -0.01
N ALA A 5 18.72 -3.49 -0.43
CA ALA A 5 18.40 -3.72 -1.83
C ALA A 5 17.10 -3.01 -2.20
N VAL A 6 17.02 -2.53 -3.44
CA VAL A 6 15.79 -1.99 -4.02
C VAL A 6 15.42 -2.83 -5.23
N TRP A 7 14.16 -3.22 -5.30
CA TRP A 7 13.61 -3.97 -6.42
C TRP A 7 12.47 -3.19 -7.05
N PHE A 8 12.51 -3.05 -8.37
CA PHE A 8 11.46 -2.44 -9.16
C PHE A 8 10.90 -3.45 -10.13
N GLN A 9 9.58 -3.45 -10.27
CA GLN A 9 8.89 -4.29 -11.22
C GLN A 9 7.74 -3.52 -11.84
N TYR A 10 7.61 -3.63 -13.17
CA TYR A 10 6.61 -2.92 -13.94
C TYR A 10 5.49 -3.87 -14.38
N SER A 11 4.27 -3.33 -14.36
CA SER A 11 3.09 -3.97 -14.93
C SER A 11 2.31 -2.95 -15.75
N ALA A 12 1.85 -3.34 -16.94
CA ALA A 12 1.17 -2.45 -17.89
C ALA A 12 -0.20 -1.95 -17.39
N ASN A 13 -0.77 -2.60 -16.37
CA ASN A 13 -2.00 -2.18 -15.73
C ASN A 13 -1.94 -2.51 -14.23
N ARG A 14 -2.95 -2.04 -13.49
CA ARG A 14 -3.03 -2.18 -12.03
C ARG A 14 -3.80 -3.41 -11.55
N ARG A 15 -4.01 -4.44 -12.39
CA ARG A 15 -4.78 -5.63 -11.96
C ARG A 15 -4.08 -6.37 -10.82
N GLY A 16 -4.86 -6.96 -9.90
CA GLY A 16 -4.34 -7.69 -8.74
C GLY A 16 -3.51 -8.94 -9.08
N GLU A 17 -3.65 -9.47 -10.30
CA GLU A 17 -2.83 -10.57 -10.82
C GLU A 17 -1.32 -10.26 -10.77
N HIS A 18 -0.95 -8.99 -10.97
CA HIS A 18 0.43 -8.53 -10.99
C HIS A 18 1.10 -8.65 -9.62
N PRO A 19 0.61 -7.99 -8.54
CA PRO A 19 1.20 -8.16 -7.23
C PRO A 19 1.16 -9.60 -6.72
N ALA A 20 0.14 -10.40 -7.08
CA ALA A 20 0.13 -11.84 -6.78
C ALA A 20 1.27 -12.61 -7.43
N TRP A 21 1.54 -12.37 -8.71
CA TRP A 21 2.65 -13.04 -9.39
C TRP A 21 4.02 -12.53 -8.91
N HIS A 22 4.15 -11.22 -8.70
CA HIS A 22 5.35 -10.54 -8.20
C HIS A 22 5.76 -11.05 -6.81
N LEU A 23 4.77 -11.22 -5.92
CA LEU A 23 4.97 -11.60 -4.52
C LEU A 23 4.65 -13.08 -4.25
N ARG A 24 4.56 -13.92 -5.28
CA ARG A 24 4.17 -15.34 -5.15
C ARG A 24 5.01 -16.14 -4.14
N ASN A 25 6.29 -15.77 -4.00
CA ASN A 25 7.25 -16.44 -3.11
C ASN A 25 7.60 -15.60 -1.86
N PHE A 26 6.98 -14.43 -1.68
CA PHE A 26 7.24 -13.57 -0.52
C PHE A 26 6.47 -14.05 0.71
N SER A 27 6.99 -13.88 1.92
CA SER A 27 6.23 -14.10 3.14
C SER A 27 6.69 -13.11 4.21
N GLY A 28 5.78 -12.69 5.07
CA GLY A 28 6.03 -11.68 6.09
C GLY A 28 5.14 -10.46 5.93
N ILE A 29 5.63 -9.28 6.31
CA ILE A 29 4.85 -8.05 6.36
C ILE A 29 4.92 -7.32 5.03
N LEU A 30 3.75 -6.99 4.46
CA LEU A 30 3.63 -6.11 3.30
C LEU A 30 3.07 -4.76 3.74
N GLN A 31 3.91 -3.72 3.73
CA GLN A 31 3.44 -2.36 3.93
C GLN A 31 2.93 -1.77 2.62
N ALA A 32 1.63 -1.49 2.52
CA ALA A 32 0.99 -1.03 1.29
C ALA A 32 0.06 0.17 1.51
N ASP A 33 -0.36 0.80 0.42
CA ASP A 33 -1.26 1.97 0.38
C ASP A 33 -2.76 1.62 0.48
N ALA A 34 -3.08 0.40 0.90
CA ALA A 34 -4.43 -0.18 0.90
C ALA A 34 -5.07 -0.29 -0.50
N PHE A 35 -4.26 -0.37 -1.57
CA PHE A 35 -4.78 -0.69 -2.89
C PHE A 35 -5.47 -2.07 -2.91
N ALA A 36 -6.73 -2.12 -3.34
CA ALA A 36 -7.55 -3.33 -3.34
C ALA A 36 -6.96 -4.51 -4.15
N GLY A 37 -6.07 -4.26 -5.11
CA GLY A 37 -5.38 -5.32 -5.85
C GLY A 37 -4.45 -6.19 -5.01
N TYR A 38 -4.15 -5.80 -3.76
CA TYR A 38 -3.39 -6.61 -2.81
C TYR A 38 -4.26 -7.57 -1.98
N HIS A 39 -5.59 -7.44 -1.97
CA HIS A 39 -6.47 -8.17 -1.04
C HIS A 39 -6.24 -9.70 -1.03
N GLN A 40 -6.17 -10.30 -2.21
CA GLN A 40 -5.95 -11.75 -2.38
C GLN A 40 -4.62 -12.24 -1.78
N LEU A 41 -3.63 -11.36 -1.58
CA LEU A 41 -2.35 -11.74 -0.98
C LEU A 41 -2.50 -12.13 0.50
N TYR A 42 -3.49 -11.56 1.17
CA TYR A 42 -3.68 -11.68 2.61
C TYR A 42 -4.52 -12.90 2.99
N GLU A 43 -5.33 -13.43 2.08
CA GLU A 43 -6.27 -14.54 2.32
C GLU A 43 -5.60 -15.79 2.90
N SER A 44 -4.39 -16.11 2.44
CA SER A 44 -3.64 -17.28 2.90
C SER A 44 -2.96 -17.12 4.26
N GLY A 45 -2.90 -15.89 4.81
CA GLY A 45 -2.11 -15.57 6.00
C GLY A 45 -0.59 -15.59 5.81
N ARG A 46 -0.07 -15.99 4.64
CA ARG A 46 1.37 -15.95 4.30
C ARG A 46 1.95 -14.54 4.35
N ILE A 47 1.12 -13.55 4.06
CA ILE A 47 1.45 -12.13 4.08
C ILE A 47 0.56 -11.45 5.11
N VAL A 48 1.19 -10.74 6.04
CA VAL A 48 0.54 -9.89 7.04
C VAL A 48 0.46 -8.48 6.49
N GLU A 49 -0.73 -7.91 6.45
CA GLU A 49 -0.96 -6.54 5.98
C GLU A 49 -0.44 -5.51 7.00
N ALA A 50 0.30 -4.51 6.51
CA ALA A 50 0.60 -3.29 7.24
C ALA A 50 0.16 -2.06 6.43
N ALA A 51 -0.71 -1.22 7.00
CA ALA A 51 -1.13 -0.01 6.32
C ALA A 51 -0.02 1.05 6.31
N CYS A 52 0.15 1.75 5.18
CA CYS A 52 1.17 2.79 5.04
C CYS A 52 0.72 4.13 5.67
N TRP A 53 1.44 4.57 6.71
CA TRP A 53 1.19 5.85 7.39
C TRP A 53 1.25 7.07 6.47
N SER A 54 2.19 7.10 5.53
CA SER A 54 2.32 8.20 4.59
C SER A 54 1.08 8.33 3.68
N HIS A 55 0.48 7.20 3.28
CA HIS A 55 -0.76 7.21 2.50
C HIS A 55 -1.98 7.56 3.36
N ALA A 56 -2.06 7.03 4.59
CA ALA A 56 -3.12 7.37 5.53
C ALA A 56 -3.15 8.88 5.84
N ARG A 57 -1.99 9.49 6.10
CA ARG A 57 -1.87 10.93 6.40
C ARG A 57 -2.44 11.82 5.28
N ARG A 58 -2.29 11.44 4.01
CA ARG A 58 -2.83 12.24 2.88
C ARG A 58 -4.34 12.39 2.97
N LYS A 59 -5.06 11.34 3.39
CA LYS A 59 -6.53 11.40 3.55
C LYS A 59 -6.97 12.28 4.71
N VAL A 60 -6.23 12.25 5.82
CA VAL A 60 -6.45 13.18 6.93
C VAL A 60 -6.20 14.63 6.47
N TRP A 61 -5.13 14.85 5.70
CA TRP A 61 -4.83 16.16 5.13
C TRP A 61 -5.91 16.64 4.15
N ASP A 62 -6.42 15.77 3.28
CA ASP A 62 -7.53 16.12 2.36
C ASP A 62 -8.78 16.60 3.13
N ILE A 63 -9.04 16.03 4.32
CA ILE A 63 -10.14 16.46 5.20
C ILE A 63 -9.83 17.82 5.80
N HIS A 64 -8.64 17.99 6.37
CA HIS A 64 -8.16 19.26 6.92
C HIS A 64 -8.28 20.40 5.91
N GLU A 65 -7.75 20.24 4.70
CA GLU A 65 -7.84 21.24 3.62
C GLU A 65 -9.27 21.60 3.22
N ARG A 66 -10.20 20.63 3.26
CA ARG A 66 -11.62 20.88 3.01
C ARG A 66 -12.29 21.63 4.15
N GLN A 67 -11.90 21.36 5.39
CA GLN A 67 -12.45 21.99 6.59
C GLN A 67 -11.92 23.42 6.79
N HIS A 68 -10.64 23.69 6.50
CA HIS A 68 -10.06 25.04 6.54
C HIS A 68 -10.56 25.98 5.43
N ARG A 69 -11.38 25.49 4.50
CA ARG A 69 -12.16 26.31 3.55
C ARG A 69 -13.53 26.71 4.09
N LEU A 70 -13.95 26.21 5.25
CA LEU A 70 -15.14 26.67 5.95
C LEU A 70 -14.69 27.71 6.99
N THR A 71 -15.11 28.96 6.81
CA THR A 71 -14.87 30.03 7.79
C THR A 71 -15.42 29.62 9.16
N GLY A 72 -14.54 29.42 10.16
CA GLY A 72 -14.94 29.24 11.56
C GLY A 72 -14.26 28.12 12.37
N THR A 73 -13.26 27.42 11.83
CA THR A 73 -12.30 26.60 12.60
C THR A 73 -10.90 27.14 12.43
#